data_AF-A0A482XQI4-F1
#
_entry.id   AF-A0A482XQI4-F1
#
_cell.length_a   1.000
_cell.length_b   1.000
_cell.length_c   1.000
_cell.angle_alpha   90.00
_cell.angle_beta   90.00
_cell.angle_gamma   90.00
#
_symmetry.space_group_name_H-M   'P 1'
#
loop_
_entity.id
_entity.type
_entity.pdbx_description
1 polymer ?
#
loop_
_entity_poly.entity_id
_entity_poly.type
_entity_poly.pdbx_seq_one_letter_code
_entity_poly.pdbx_strand_id
1 'polypeptide(L)'
;MHSSCLLGTFLLFLTIAMAYEPSIEGCEREQVRQGCKIQDGKCVCGSGCYMQFRFNNKEECKKALKGRKVDYCQRSPCLHGGTCSQITQEPGFRCRCEGTGYYGTRCQFNCPRPGQPFPRGERSFPYECIVI
;
A
#
# COMPACT_ATOMS: atom_id res chain seq x y z
N MET A 1 -55.54 39.93 -17.75
CA MET A 1 -55.30 38.56 -17.24
C MET A 1 -53.88 38.04 -17.53
N HIS A 2 -52.91 38.88 -17.93
CA HIS A 2 -51.53 38.47 -18.24
C HIS A 2 -50.51 38.66 -17.09
N SER A 3 -50.84 39.43 -16.05
CA SER A 3 -49.88 39.76 -14.97
C SER A 3 -49.67 38.61 -13.97
N SER A 4 -50.71 37.82 -13.71
CA SER A 4 -50.68 36.71 -12.74
C SER A 4 -49.86 35.49 -13.23
N CYS A 5 -49.68 35.35 -14.55
CA CYS A 5 -48.95 34.23 -15.15
C CYS A 5 -47.42 34.41 -15.02
N LEU A 6 -46.95 35.67 -15.11
CA LEU A 6 -45.53 36.03 -14.99
C LEU A 6 -45.00 35.80 -13.56
N LEU A 7 -45.81 36.13 -12.54
CA LEU A 7 -45.46 35.84 -11.13
C LEU A 7 -45.33 34.32 -10.88
N GLY A 8 -46.23 33.51 -11.44
CA GLY A 8 -46.21 32.05 -11.30
C GLY A 8 -44.97 31.41 -11.92
N THR A 9 -44.57 31.86 -13.11
CA THR A 9 -43.32 31.39 -13.74
C THR A 9 -42.08 31.82 -12.95
N PHE A 10 -42.07 33.04 -12.41
CA PHE A 10 -40.94 33.54 -11.63
C PHE A 10 -40.75 32.77 -10.32
N LEU A 11 -41.86 32.45 -9.62
CA LEU A 11 -41.84 31.60 -8.43
C LEU A 11 -41.34 30.19 -8.74
N LEU A 12 -41.75 29.59 -9.86
CA LEU A 12 -41.23 28.28 -10.29
C LEU A 12 -39.73 28.33 -10.55
N PHE A 13 -39.22 29.33 -11.28
CA PHE A 13 -37.78 29.49 -11.50
C PHE A 13 -37.01 29.69 -10.19
N LEU A 14 -37.55 30.47 -9.24
CA LEU A 14 -36.94 30.65 -7.92
C LEU A 14 -36.91 29.33 -7.13
N THR A 15 -37.97 28.52 -7.15
CA THR A 15 -37.97 27.21 -6.49
C THR A 15 -36.96 26.25 -7.11
N ILE A 16 -36.80 26.26 -8.45
CA ILE A 16 -35.82 25.44 -9.16
C ILE A 16 -34.38 25.91 -8.86
N ALA A 17 -34.16 27.22 -8.77
CA ALA A 17 -32.84 27.79 -8.43
C ALA A 17 -32.42 27.51 -6.97
N MET A 18 -33.36 27.50 -6.03
CA MET A 18 -33.11 27.18 -4.61
C MET A 18 -33.02 25.66 -4.36
N ALA A 19 -33.55 24.82 -5.24
CA ALA A 19 -33.41 23.36 -5.20
C ALA A 19 -32.11 22.87 -5.87
N TYR A 20 -31.42 23.74 -6.62
CA TYR A 20 -30.07 23.50 -7.09
C TYR A 20 -29.11 23.77 -5.92
N GLU A 21 -28.92 22.77 -5.06
CA GLU A 21 -27.81 22.75 -4.13
C GLU A 21 -26.59 22.25 -4.95
N PRO A 22 -25.66 23.12 -5.37
CA PRO A 22 -24.46 22.65 -6.05
C PRO A 22 -23.70 21.81 -5.03
N SER A 23 -23.65 20.50 -5.25
CA SER A 23 -22.73 19.61 -4.57
C SER A 23 -21.31 19.95 -5.04
N ILE A 24 -20.75 21.01 -4.46
CA ILE A 24 -19.31 21.24 -4.56
C ILE A 24 -18.68 20.05 -3.83
N GLU A 25 -18.00 19.17 -4.57
CA GLU A 25 -17.15 18.09 -4.04
C GLU A 25 -15.97 18.69 -3.27
N GLY A 26 -16.28 19.35 -2.17
CA GLY A 26 -15.34 19.84 -1.18
C GLY A 26 -15.17 18.78 -0.11
N CYS A 27 -13.95 18.66 0.40
CA CYS A 27 -13.68 17.92 1.62
C CYS A 27 -14.46 18.53 2.78
N GLU A 28 -15.12 17.70 3.59
CA GLU A 28 -15.74 18.13 4.84
C GLU A 28 -14.65 18.80 5.69
N ARG A 29 -14.94 19.96 6.29
CA ARG A 29 -13.91 20.84 6.89
C ARG A 29 -13.03 20.14 7.94
N GLU A 30 -13.52 19.04 8.53
CA GLU A 30 -12.82 18.23 9.52
C GLU A 30 -11.83 17.21 8.94
N GLN A 31 -11.91 16.94 7.63
CA GLN A 31 -11.05 15.97 6.93
C GLN A 31 -9.81 16.61 6.28
N VAL A 32 -9.60 17.92 6.50
CA VAL A 32 -8.42 18.64 6.00
C VAL A 32 -7.24 18.39 6.94
N ARG A 33 -6.13 17.90 6.40
CA ARG A 33 -4.86 17.78 7.13
C ARG A 33 -3.71 18.41 6.36
N GLN A 34 -2.67 18.78 7.10
CA GLN A 34 -1.36 18.95 6.51
C GLN A 34 -0.75 17.59 6.23
N GLY A 35 -0.23 17.41 5.02
CA GLY A 35 0.44 16.18 4.65
C GLY A 35 1.31 16.36 3.44
N CYS A 36 1.96 15.26 3.03
CA CYS A 36 2.82 15.21 1.87
C CYS A 36 2.40 14.07 0.95
N LYS A 37 2.61 14.29 -0.35
CA LYS A 37 2.42 13.28 -1.40
C LYS A 37 3.61 13.31 -2.35
N ILE A 38 3.78 12.21 -3.08
CA ILE A 38 4.77 12.13 -4.15
C ILE A 38 4.09 12.59 -5.43
N GLN A 39 4.66 13.62 -6.05
CA GLN A 39 4.22 14.13 -7.35
C GLN A 39 5.47 14.36 -8.19
N ASP A 40 5.53 13.77 -9.39
CA ASP A 40 6.66 13.88 -10.31
C ASP A 40 8.03 13.53 -9.67
N GLY A 41 8.06 12.48 -8.85
CA GLY A 41 9.27 12.03 -8.16
C GLY A 41 9.78 12.98 -7.08
N LYS A 42 8.97 13.96 -6.65
CA LYS A 42 9.28 14.93 -5.60
C LYS A 42 8.23 14.91 -4.51
N CYS A 43 8.65 15.27 -3.29
CA CYS A 43 7.75 15.40 -2.16
C CYS A 43 7.13 16.80 -2.14
N VAL A 44 5.83 16.85 -2.39
CA VAL A 44 5.03 18.07 -2.32
C VAL A 44 4.16 17.98 -1.07
N CYS A 45 4.24 18.99 -0.21
CA CYS A 45 3.49 19.08 1.04
C CYS A 45 2.56 20.29 1.02
N GLY A 46 1.41 20.17 1.65
CA GLY A 46 0.42 21.23 1.74
C GLY A 46 -0.74 20.86 2.64
N SER A 47 -1.79 21.67 2.60
CA SER A 47 -3.06 21.41 3.28
C SER A 47 -4.10 20.99 2.25
N GLY A 48 -4.95 20.03 2.61
CA GLY A 48 -5.91 19.42 1.69
C GLY A 48 -6.55 18.18 2.32
N CYS A 49 -7.33 17.44 1.55
CA CYS A 49 -8.08 16.30 2.07
C CYS A 49 -7.14 15.20 2.57
N TYR A 50 -7.53 14.52 3.65
CA TYR A 50 -6.78 13.39 4.21
C TYR A 50 -6.31 12.40 3.15
N MET A 51 -7.21 12.03 2.23
CA MET A 51 -6.96 11.05 1.18
C MET A 51 -5.91 11.49 0.13
N GLN A 52 -5.67 12.79 -0.02
CA GLN A 52 -4.73 13.31 -1.01
C GLN A 52 -3.27 13.22 -0.55
N PHE A 53 -3.04 13.03 0.75
CA PHE A 53 -1.70 12.89 1.31
C PHE A 53 -1.46 11.46 1.76
N ARG A 54 -0.35 10.88 1.32
CA ARG A 54 0.06 9.54 1.75
C ARG A 54 0.93 9.60 3.01
N PHE A 55 1.62 10.70 3.23
CA PHE A 55 2.64 10.86 4.27
C PHE A 55 2.27 12.02 5.19
N ASN A 56 2.58 11.89 6.47
CA ASN A 56 2.29 12.94 7.45
C ASN A 56 3.38 14.01 7.48
N ASN A 57 4.58 13.70 6.97
CA ASN A 57 5.70 14.63 6.95
C ASN A 57 6.59 14.45 5.71
N LYS A 58 7.42 15.46 5.45
CA LYS A 58 8.29 15.49 4.27
C LYS A 58 9.40 14.44 4.33
N GLU A 59 9.88 14.10 5.52
CA GLU A 59 10.97 13.14 5.71
C GLU A 59 10.52 11.70 5.39
N GLU A 60 9.33 11.32 5.82
CA GLU A 60 8.69 10.06 5.48
C GLU A 60 8.49 9.94 3.96
N CYS A 61 7.98 11.01 3.35
CA CYS A 61 7.84 11.08 1.90
C CYS A 61 9.20 10.93 1.17
N LYS A 62 10.25 11.63 1.64
CA LYS A 62 11.60 11.54 1.06
C LYS A 62 12.19 10.14 1.21
N LYS A 63 11.96 9.49 2.34
CA LYS A 63 12.40 8.11 2.60
C LYS A 63 11.72 7.13 1.65
N ALA A 64 10.43 7.33 1.38
CA ALA A 64 9.69 6.56 0.38
C ALA A 64 10.23 6.82 -1.04
N LEU A 65 10.52 8.07 -1.41
CA LEU A 65 11.13 8.43 -2.71
C LEU A 65 12.52 7.86 -2.91
N LYS A 66 13.36 7.91 -1.88
CA LYS A 66 14.75 7.46 -1.98
C LYS A 66 14.83 5.98 -2.34
N GLY A 67 13.79 5.20 -2.01
CA GLY A 67 13.87 3.75 -1.96
C GLY A 67 14.94 3.34 -0.94
N ARG A 68 14.75 2.25 -0.21
CA ARG A 68 15.85 1.73 0.59
C ARG A 68 16.86 1.10 -0.38
N LYS A 69 17.82 1.87 -0.90
CA LYS A 69 18.92 1.41 -1.78
C LYS A 69 19.96 0.60 -0.98
N VAL A 70 19.48 -0.30 -0.13
CA VAL A 70 20.29 -1.29 0.55
C VAL A 70 20.09 -2.56 -0.24
N ASP A 71 21.12 -3.03 -0.92
CA ASP A 71 21.09 -4.34 -1.55
C ASP A 71 21.19 -5.40 -0.46
N TYR A 72 20.04 -5.93 -0.05
CA TYR A 72 19.99 -6.96 0.99
C TYR A 72 20.56 -8.30 0.49
N CYS A 73 20.54 -8.53 -0.82
CA CYS A 73 21.07 -9.74 -1.42
C CYS A 73 22.59 -9.73 -1.57
N GLN A 74 23.22 -8.55 -1.54
CA GLN A 74 24.69 -8.41 -1.56
C GLN A 74 25.37 -9.14 -0.40
N ARG A 75 24.70 -9.29 0.75
CA ARG A 75 25.22 -10.02 1.91
C ARG A 75 24.99 -11.54 1.84
N SER A 76 24.47 -12.05 0.73
CA SER A 76 24.11 -13.45 0.52
C SER A 76 23.34 -14.04 1.72
N PRO A 77 22.18 -13.47 2.09
CA PRO A 77 21.48 -13.87 3.31
C PRO A 77 20.89 -15.29 3.23
N CYS A 78 20.66 -15.82 2.02
CA CYS A 78 20.10 -17.15 1.78
C CYS A 78 21.19 -18.22 1.85
N LEU A 79 20.97 -19.25 2.65
CA LEU A 79 21.90 -20.37 2.82
C LEU A 79 21.63 -21.48 1.79
N HIS A 80 22.56 -22.43 1.69
CA HIS A 80 22.42 -23.68 0.92
C HIS A 80 21.96 -23.52 -0.54
N GLY A 81 22.42 -22.46 -1.21
CA GLY A 81 22.08 -22.23 -2.62
C GLY A 81 20.70 -21.61 -2.86
N GLY A 82 20.02 -21.13 -1.82
CA GLY A 82 18.77 -20.39 -1.97
C GLY A 82 18.93 -19.11 -2.80
N THR A 83 17.96 -18.82 -3.66
CA THR A 83 17.97 -17.60 -4.49
C THR A 83 17.48 -16.40 -3.67
N CYS A 84 18.25 -15.32 -3.64
CA CYS A 84 17.83 -14.08 -2.97
C CYS A 84 17.07 -13.17 -3.93
N SER A 85 15.99 -12.55 -3.44
CA SER A 85 15.25 -11.50 -4.14
C SER A 85 15.03 -10.31 -3.20
N GLN A 86 15.32 -9.11 -3.68
CA GLN A 86 15.09 -7.88 -2.94
C GLN A 86 13.60 -7.53 -2.90
N ILE A 87 13.11 -7.16 -1.72
CA ILE A 87 11.72 -6.74 -1.52
C ILE A 87 11.67 -5.40 -0.78
N THR A 88 10.56 -4.69 -0.89
CA THR A 88 10.37 -3.39 -0.22
C THR A 88 9.94 -3.51 1.25
N GLN A 89 9.46 -4.68 1.66
CA GLN A 89 9.00 -4.97 3.02
C GLN A 89 10.19 -5.39 3.89
N GLU A 90 10.18 -5.04 5.19
CA GLU A 90 11.22 -5.47 6.16
C GLU A 90 11.21 -7.01 6.28
N PRO A 91 12.37 -7.72 6.22
CA PRO A 91 13.75 -7.23 6.35
C PRO A 91 14.43 -6.74 5.05
N GLY A 92 13.69 -6.65 3.94
CA GLY A 92 14.19 -6.12 2.66
C GLY A 92 14.66 -7.19 1.67
N PHE A 93 14.55 -8.48 2.02
CA PHE A 93 14.82 -9.60 1.13
C PHE A 93 13.87 -10.77 1.37
N ARG A 94 13.76 -11.66 0.38
CA ARG A 94 13.14 -12.97 0.46
C ARG A 94 14.06 -14.01 -0.15
N CYS A 95 14.16 -15.17 0.51
CA CYS A 95 14.87 -16.33 0.00
C CYS A 95 13.88 -17.30 -0.65
N ARG A 96 14.25 -17.82 -1.81
CA ARG A 96 13.56 -18.91 -2.52
C ARG A 96 14.40 -20.18 -2.37
N CYS A 97 13.83 -21.18 -1.71
CA CYS A 97 14.55 -22.39 -1.28
C CYS A 97 14.17 -23.65 -2.08
N GLU A 98 13.17 -23.54 -2.97
CA GLU A 98 12.68 -24.62 -3.81
C GLU A 98 13.82 -25.28 -4.59
N GLY A 99 13.88 -26.61 -4.56
CA GLY A 99 14.93 -27.40 -5.21
C GLY A 99 16.27 -27.47 -4.45
N THR A 100 16.43 -26.76 -3.32
CA THR A 100 17.66 -26.85 -2.51
C THR A 100 17.64 -28.00 -1.49
N GLY A 101 16.45 -28.53 -1.16
CA GLY A 101 16.27 -29.47 -0.05
C GLY A 101 16.24 -28.79 1.33
N TYR A 102 16.12 -27.47 1.36
CA TYR A 102 16.02 -26.65 2.57
C TYR A 102 14.78 -25.76 2.56
N TYR A 103 14.38 -25.30 3.74
CA TYR A 103 13.24 -24.41 3.95
C TYR A 103 13.53 -23.37 5.04
N GLY A 104 12.58 -22.44 5.22
CA GLY A 104 12.66 -21.35 6.19
C GLY A 104 13.10 -20.03 5.58
N THR A 105 13.06 -18.96 6.39
CA THR A 105 13.30 -17.58 5.94
C THR A 105 14.64 -17.34 5.26
N ARG A 106 15.66 -18.16 5.57
CA ARG A 106 17.02 -18.10 5.02
C ARG A 106 17.47 -19.45 4.44
N CYS A 107 16.55 -20.38 4.17
CA CYS A 107 16.87 -21.75 3.77
C CYS A 107 17.80 -22.47 4.77
N GLN A 108 17.61 -22.20 6.06
CA GLN A 108 18.51 -22.65 7.13
C GLN A 108 18.16 -24.04 7.67
N PHE A 109 17.02 -24.61 7.27
CA PHE A 109 16.51 -25.86 7.82
C PHE A 109 16.39 -26.91 6.72
N ASN A 110 16.79 -28.15 7.03
CA ASN A 110 16.68 -29.27 6.11
C ASN A 110 15.22 -29.69 5.96
N CYS A 111 14.80 -30.02 4.74
CA CYS A 111 13.47 -30.55 4.51
C CYS A 111 13.24 -31.83 5.34
N PRO A 112 12.10 -31.94 6.07
CA PRO A 112 11.81 -33.13 6.84
C PRO A 112 11.60 -34.31 5.91
N ARG A 113 12.08 -35.49 6.32
CA ARG A 113 11.84 -36.73 5.59
C ARG A 113 10.43 -37.25 5.90
N PRO A 114 9.72 -37.84 4.93
CA PRO A 114 8.48 -38.56 5.21
C PRO A 114 8.70 -39.60 6.31
N GLY A 115 7.87 -39.59 7.36
CA GLY A 115 7.99 -40.51 8.49
C GLY A 115 8.92 -40.07 9.62
N GLN A 116 9.49 -38.86 9.58
CA GLN A 116 10.23 -38.28 10.72
C GLN A 116 9.41 -37.22 11.48
N PRO A 117 9.62 -37.06 12.80
CA PRO A 117 9.01 -35.98 13.58
C PRO A 117 9.42 -34.60 13.06
N PHE A 118 8.47 -33.68 12.93
CA PHE A 118 8.75 -32.31 12.50
C PHE A 118 9.70 -31.61 13.49
N PRO A 119 10.87 -31.13 13.05
CA PRO A 119 11.94 -30.67 13.94
C PRO A 119 11.65 -29.34 14.64
N ARG A 120 10.47 -28.75 14.45
CA ARG A 120 10.14 -27.43 15.02
C ARG A 120 8.70 -27.21 15.50
N GLY A 121 7.94 -28.29 15.73
CA GLY A 121 6.52 -28.17 16.14
C GLY A 121 5.62 -27.61 15.03
N GLU A 122 6.12 -27.56 13.79
CA GLU A 122 5.35 -27.21 12.60
C GLU A 122 4.30 -28.31 12.36
N ARG A 123 3.02 -27.94 12.29
CA ARG A 123 1.93 -28.90 12.04
C ARG A 123 1.72 -29.22 10.56
N SER A 124 2.47 -28.58 9.68
CA SER A 124 2.36 -28.70 8.22
C SER A 124 3.72 -28.95 7.59
N PHE A 125 3.71 -29.70 6.49
CA PHE A 125 4.89 -29.88 5.66
C PHE A 125 5.23 -28.56 4.92
N PRO A 126 6.50 -28.12 4.89
CA PRO A 126 6.88 -26.89 4.20
C PRO A 126 6.66 -27.01 2.69
N TYR A 127 6.06 -25.98 2.07
CA TYR A 127 5.79 -26.01 0.63
C TYR A 127 7.09 -26.02 -0.20
N GLU A 128 8.17 -25.42 0.32
CA GLU A 128 9.48 -25.40 -0.33
C GLU A 128 10.11 -26.80 -0.46
N CYS A 129 9.61 -27.77 0.31
CA CYS A 129 10.09 -29.15 0.34
C CYS A 129 9.29 -30.10 -0.55
N ILE A 130 8.24 -29.62 -1.23
CA ILE A 130 7.44 -30.43 -2.13
C ILE A 130 8.17 -30.51 -3.47
N VAL A 131 8.66 -31.71 -3.80
CA VAL A 131 9.24 -32.01 -5.11
C VAL A 131 8.09 -32.35 -6.05
N ILE A 132 7.88 -31.53 -7.09
CA ILE A 132 6.91 -31.80 -8.17
C ILE A 132 7.57 -32.55 -9.33
#